data_AF-A0A9D5RYK6-F1
#
_entry.id   AF-A0A9D5RYK6-F1
#
_cell.length_a   1.000
_cell.length_b   1.000
_cell.length_c   1.000
_cell.angle_alpha   90.00
_cell.angle_beta   90.00
_cell.angle_gamma   90.00
#
_symmetry.space_group_name_H-M   'P 1'
#
loop_
_entity.id
_entity.type
_entity.pdbx_description
1 polymer ?
#
loop_
_entity_poly.entity_id
_entity_poly.type
_entity_poly.pdbx_seq_one_letter_code
_entity_poly.pdbx_strand_id
1 'polypeptide(L)'
;MIKPFYHDDIINRLGAVITFGLDKRYSYRAIEERIAASSFVNGLENNDYDINSNIEKIVEDTYKVGPIKDADISFKGLFLAESYFRLFLHFNKSFEYLFLYWPLEAFVDRYNIYHEMDFSNLRNDFEKEVKKTTLLRKLSLDRDIKLVDISKLTGINENTVVKYSRDDGYLYSASYGNIYKLAKLFGVKENIFVSSLSVYDDQSIYLIDNNNKIYNDYLGYYFANYFDKRISEENFTYDKEKGVFVSNKGKTLIVIADKVENLSIERINNISNSNTYVVIIPFGSYNETSFVYLKDAVAMEIFVLTKEFVYMVKKDHSKEITDTVNRSLLTRSKESISSL
;
A
#
# COMPACT_ATOMS: atom_id res chain seq x y z
N MET A 1 1.96 0.35 -14.79
CA MET A 1 2.29 1.50 -13.93
C MET A 1 0.99 2.21 -13.54
N ILE A 2 0.48 2.03 -12.31
CA ILE A 2 -0.76 2.69 -11.86
C ILE A 2 -0.45 4.16 -11.48
N LYS A 3 -1.19 5.18 -11.92
CA LYS A 3 -0.96 6.61 -11.59
C LYS A 3 -1.80 7.07 -10.38
N PRO A 4 -1.44 8.16 -9.64
CA PRO A 4 -2.03 8.49 -8.32
C PRO A 4 -3.48 8.88 -8.45
N PHE A 5 -3.81 9.35 -9.64
CA PHE A 5 -5.13 9.66 -10.11
C PHE A 5 -6.07 8.45 -10.18
N TYR A 6 -5.60 7.23 -9.90
CA TYR A 6 -6.41 6.01 -9.99
C TYR A 6 -6.64 5.31 -8.66
N HIS A 7 -6.20 5.83 -7.51
CA HIS A 7 -6.54 5.17 -6.24
C HIS A 7 -8.06 5.17 -6.03
N ASP A 8 -8.68 6.35 -6.14
CA ASP A 8 -10.13 6.48 -6.07
C ASP A 8 -10.81 5.72 -7.21
N ASP A 9 -10.24 5.72 -8.41
CA ASP A 9 -10.75 4.93 -9.55
C ASP A 9 -10.72 3.41 -9.28
N ILE A 10 -9.62 2.88 -8.74
CA ILE A 10 -9.47 1.47 -8.38
C ILE A 10 -10.41 1.11 -7.23
N ILE A 11 -10.50 1.96 -6.21
CA ILE A 11 -11.42 1.78 -5.08
C ILE A 11 -12.86 1.80 -5.58
N ASN A 12 -13.23 2.73 -6.46
CA ASN A 12 -14.57 2.80 -7.04
C ASN A 12 -14.89 1.57 -7.88
N ARG A 13 -13.95 1.11 -8.73
CA ARG A 13 -14.14 -0.10 -9.55
C ARG A 13 -14.27 -1.36 -8.71
N LEU A 14 -13.38 -1.54 -7.73
CA LEU A 14 -13.46 -2.65 -6.79
C LEU A 14 -14.75 -2.57 -5.95
N GLY A 15 -15.13 -1.36 -5.54
CA GLY A 15 -16.34 -1.09 -4.77
C GLY A 15 -17.62 -1.39 -5.55
N ALA A 16 -17.63 -1.08 -6.85
CA ALA A 16 -18.73 -1.43 -7.76
C ALA A 16 -18.83 -2.95 -7.94
N VAL A 17 -17.70 -3.63 -8.13
CA VAL A 17 -17.64 -5.10 -8.22
C VAL A 17 -18.16 -5.76 -6.93
N ILE A 18 -17.77 -5.26 -5.77
CA ILE A 18 -18.24 -5.78 -4.48
C ILE A 18 -19.74 -5.48 -4.30
N THR A 19 -20.17 -4.24 -4.54
CA THR A 19 -21.58 -3.82 -4.42
C THR A 19 -22.47 -4.69 -5.29
N PHE A 20 -22.13 -4.85 -6.57
CA PHE A 20 -22.88 -5.69 -7.49
C PHE A 20 -23.00 -7.14 -6.99
N GLY A 21 -21.89 -7.71 -6.47
CA GLY A 21 -21.88 -9.04 -5.88
C GLY A 21 -22.88 -9.20 -4.73
N LEU A 22 -22.86 -8.24 -3.82
CA LEU A 22 -23.76 -8.20 -2.66
C LEU A 22 -25.22 -8.04 -3.08
N ASP A 23 -25.52 -7.12 -4.00
CA ASP A 23 -26.88 -6.83 -4.47
C ASP A 23 -27.50 -8.01 -5.22
N LYS A 24 -26.68 -8.73 -5.99
CA LYS A 24 -27.09 -9.97 -6.66
C LYS A 24 -27.07 -11.19 -5.74
N ARG A 25 -26.78 -11.01 -4.44
CA ARG A 25 -26.78 -12.07 -3.42
C ARG A 25 -25.81 -13.21 -3.73
N TYR A 26 -24.68 -12.91 -4.38
CA TYR A 26 -23.58 -13.86 -4.41
C TYR A 26 -23.08 -14.11 -2.99
N SER A 27 -22.62 -15.33 -2.70
CA SER A 27 -21.94 -15.59 -1.43
C SER A 27 -20.62 -14.80 -1.38
N TYR A 28 -20.17 -14.44 -0.18
CA TYR A 28 -18.89 -13.74 0.02
C TYR A 28 -17.73 -14.43 -0.68
N ARG A 29 -17.63 -15.75 -0.52
CA ARG A 29 -16.63 -16.56 -1.22
C ARG A 29 -16.72 -16.47 -2.75
N ALA A 30 -17.93 -16.48 -3.32
CA ALA A 30 -18.07 -16.34 -4.77
C ALA A 30 -17.65 -14.94 -5.27
N ILE A 31 -17.85 -13.90 -4.46
CA ILE A 31 -17.38 -12.54 -4.75
C ILE A 31 -15.84 -12.52 -4.73
N GLU A 32 -15.21 -13.06 -3.68
CA GLU A 32 -13.76 -13.17 -3.54
C GLU A 32 -13.11 -13.90 -4.71
N GLU A 33 -13.64 -15.08 -5.06
CA GLU A 33 -13.14 -15.90 -6.18
C GLU A 33 -13.24 -15.16 -7.51
N ARG A 34 -14.35 -14.43 -7.76
CA ARG A 34 -14.53 -13.64 -8.98
C ARG A 34 -13.60 -12.43 -9.03
N ILE A 35 -13.45 -11.71 -7.92
CA ILE A 35 -12.51 -10.59 -7.81
C ILE A 35 -11.09 -11.08 -8.09
N ALA A 36 -10.66 -12.14 -7.40
CA ALA A 36 -9.33 -12.71 -7.57
C ALA A 36 -9.11 -13.21 -9.01
N ALA A 37 -10.10 -13.78 -9.68
CA ALA A 37 -9.99 -14.24 -11.06
C ALA A 37 -10.12 -13.12 -12.12
N SER A 38 -10.57 -11.92 -11.74
CA SER A 38 -10.88 -10.85 -12.69
C SER A 38 -9.65 -10.31 -13.43
N SER A 39 -9.83 -9.94 -14.71
CA SER A 39 -8.77 -9.28 -15.49
C SER A 39 -8.34 -7.96 -14.86
N PHE A 40 -9.25 -7.25 -14.19
CA PHE A 40 -8.98 -6.02 -13.47
C PHE A 40 -7.96 -6.23 -12.33
N VAL A 41 -8.21 -7.18 -11.42
CA VAL A 41 -7.28 -7.48 -10.32
C VAL A 41 -6.00 -8.11 -10.85
N ASN A 42 -6.07 -8.97 -11.86
CA ASN A 42 -4.88 -9.52 -12.51
C ASN A 42 -3.98 -8.42 -13.10
N GLY A 43 -4.57 -7.43 -13.77
CA GLY A 43 -3.84 -6.27 -14.28
C GLY A 43 -3.21 -5.47 -13.14
N LEU A 44 -3.96 -5.24 -12.07
CA LEU A 44 -3.48 -4.56 -10.87
C LEU A 44 -2.26 -5.27 -10.24
N GLU A 45 -2.36 -6.58 -10.01
CA GLU A 45 -1.32 -7.44 -9.43
C GLU A 45 -0.08 -7.62 -10.32
N ASN A 46 -0.16 -7.26 -11.60
CA ASN A 46 0.94 -7.34 -12.57
C ASN A 46 1.41 -5.98 -13.08
N ASN A 47 0.93 -4.87 -12.49
CA ASN A 47 1.19 -3.50 -12.94
C ASN A 47 0.70 -3.17 -14.37
N ASP A 48 -0.22 -3.95 -14.92
CA ASP A 48 -0.81 -3.79 -16.26
C ASP A 48 -2.28 -3.38 -16.14
N TYR A 49 -2.49 -2.26 -15.43
CA TYR A 49 -3.82 -1.77 -15.12
C TYR A 49 -4.49 -1.11 -16.33
N ASP A 50 -5.62 -1.67 -16.79
CA ASP A 50 -6.44 -1.06 -17.84
C ASP A 50 -7.34 0.04 -17.29
N ILE A 51 -6.92 1.28 -17.54
CA ILE A 51 -7.70 2.47 -17.19
C ILE A 51 -8.88 2.73 -18.14
N ASN A 52 -8.76 2.31 -19.39
CA ASN A 52 -9.67 2.78 -20.44
C ASN A 52 -11.03 2.07 -20.37
N SER A 53 -11.07 0.87 -19.81
CA SER A 53 -12.35 0.23 -19.48
C SER A 53 -13.12 1.09 -18.47
N ASN A 54 -14.43 1.22 -18.63
CA ASN A 54 -15.29 1.88 -17.63
C ASN A 54 -15.64 0.90 -16.49
N ILE A 55 -16.27 1.43 -15.43
CA ILE A 55 -16.66 0.66 -14.25
C ILE A 55 -17.62 -0.47 -14.63
N GLU A 56 -18.60 -0.18 -15.49
CA GLU A 56 -19.61 -1.15 -15.93
C GLU A 56 -18.95 -2.37 -16.57
N LYS A 57 -18.03 -2.15 -17.51
CA LYS A 57 -17.32 -3.22 -18.19
C LYS A 57 -16.48 -4.06 -17.22
N ILE A 58 -15.89 -3.45 -16.19
CA ILE A 58 -15.16 -4.22 -15.17
C ILE A 58 -16.09 -5.14 -14.38
N VAL A 59 -17.27 -4.65 -14.01
CA VAL A 59 -18.28 -5.47 -13.31
C VAL A 59 -18.77 -6.60 -14.22
N GLU A 60 -19.08 -6.28 -15.49
CA GLU A 60 -19.46 -7.24 -16.52
C GLU A 60 -18.41 -8.33 -16.70
N ASP A 61 -17.15 -7.94 -16.87
CA ASP A 61 -16.03 -8.85 -17.06
C ASP A 61 -15.75 -9.70 -15.82
N THR A 62 -15.97 -9.17 -14.61
CA THR A 62 -15.77 -9.89 -13.35
C THR A 62 -16.86 -10.93 -13.11
N TYR A 63 -18.12 -10.56 -13.36
CA TYR A 63 -19.26 -11.46 -13.13
C TYR A 63 -19.68 -12.26 -14.37
N LYS A 64 -19.11 -11.99 -15.54
CA LYS A 64 -19.49 -12.57 -16.84
C LYS A 64 -20.99 -12.37 -17.12
N VAL A 65 -21.47 -11.15 -16.87
CA VAL A 65 -22.86 -10.75 -17.10
C VAL A 65 -22.97 -9.89 -18.35
N GLY A 66 -24.18 -9.79 -18.90
CA GLY A 66 -24.46 -8.87 -20.00
C GLY A 66 -24.36 -7.40 -19.59
N PRO A 67 -24.53 -6.48 -20.55
CA PRO A 67 -24.36 -5.05 -20.33
C PRO A 67 -25.15 -4.55 -19.13
N ILE A 68 -24.48 -3.86 -18.21
CA ILE A 68 -25.12 -3.20 -17.08
C ILE A 68 -25.17 -1.70 -17.34
N LYS A 69 -26.20 -1.06 -16.79
CA LYS A 69 -26.37 0.39 -16.88
C LYS A 69 -26.18 0.97 -15.49
N ASP A 70 -25.29 1.94 -15.38
CA ASP A 70 -24.99 2.69 -14.17
C ASP A 70 -24.59 1.78 -13.00
N ALA A 71 -23.30 1.45 -12.89
CA ALA A 71 -22.81 0.63 -11.79
C ALA A 71 -22.89 1.40 -10.46
N ASP A 72 -23.84 1.01 -9.60
CA ASP A 72 -23.98 1.62 -8.28
C ASP A 72 -22.84 1.19 -7.35
N ILE A 73 -22.49 2.07 -6.42
CA ILE A 73 -21.45 1.83 -5.43
C ILE A 73 -21.99 2.15 -4.04
N SER A 74 -22.32 1.09 -3.31
CA SER A 74 -22.77 1.21 -1.93
C SER A 74 -21.63 1.68 -1.03
N PHE A 75 -21.96 2.38 0.05
CA PHE A 75 -20.98 2.75 1.09
C PHE A 75 -20.21 1.53 1.62
N LYS A 76 -20.92 0.41 1.82
CA LYS A 76 -20.31 -0.86 2.24
C LYS A 76 -19.30 -1.39 1.21
N GLY A 77 -19.65 -1.34 -0.08
CA GLY A 77 -18.76 -1.73 -1.17
C GLY A 77 -17.52 -0.85 -1.24
N LEU A 78 -17.67 0.47 -1.15
CA LEU A 78 -16.53 1.42 -1.09
C LEU A 78 -15.61 1.12 0.08
N PHE A 79 -16.17 0.91 1.27
CA PHE A 79 -15.38 0.64 2.46
C PHE A 79 -14.54 -0.64 2.32
N LEU A 80 -15.18 -1.73 1.87
CA LEU A 80 -14.49 -2.99 1.63
C LEU A 80 -13.39 -2.81 0.59
N ALA A 81 -13.69 -2.12 -0.51
CA ALA A 81 -12.72 -1.84 -1.56
C ALA A 81 -11.51 -1.05 -1.07
N GLU A 82 -11.73 0.04 -0.34
CA GLU A 82 -10.66 0.84 0.24
C GLU A 82 -9.79 0.00 1.18
N SER A 83 -10.42 -0.82 2.02
CA SER A 83 -9.72 -1.66 2.98
C SER A 83 -8.82 -2.70 2.33
N TYR A 84 -9.35 -3.48 1.38
CA TYR A 84 -8.53 -4.47 0.68
C TYR A 84 -7.47 -3.82 -0.19
N PHE A 85 -7.76 -2.68 -0.80
CA PHE A 85 -6.76 -1.97 -1.59
C PHE A 85 -5.63 -1.41 -0.72
N ARG A 86 -5.92 -0.89 0.48
CA ARG A 86 -4.89 -0.47 1.43
C ARG A 86 -4.08 -1.64 1.96
N LEU A 87 -4.71 -2.77 2.30
CA LEU A 87 -4.01 -4.00 2.69
C LEU A 87 -3.11 -4.51 1.55
N PHE A 88 -3.60 -4.47 0.31
CA PHE A 88 -2.84 -4.81 -0.89
C PHE A 88 -1.60 -3.93 -1.04
N LEU A 89 -1.76 -2.60 -0.93
CA LEU A 89 -0.63 -1.66 -1.01
C LEU A 89 0.38 -1.85 0.14
N HIS A 90 -0.11 -2.16 1.34
CA HIS A 90 0.74 -2.29 2.52
C HIS A 90 1.53 -3.59 2.55
N PHE A 91 0.85 -4.73 2.39
CA PHE A 91 1.47 -6.05 2.48
C PHE A 91 2.08 -6.51 1.14
N ASN A 92 1.69 -5.86 0.03
CA ASN A 92 2.13 -6.17 -1.32
C ASN A 92 1.96 -7.67 -1.66
N LYS A 93 0.78 -8.20 -1.32
CA LYS A 93 0.35 -9.58 -1.53
C LYS A 93 -0.82 -9.63 -2.49
N SER A 94 -1.05 -10.77 -3.14
CA SER A 94 -2.22 -10.95 -4.01
C SER A 94 -3.54 -10.81 -3.24
N PHE A 95 -4.61 -10.39 -3.91
CA PHE A 95 -5.95 -10.36 -3.34
C PHE A 95 -6.39 -11.74 -2.86
N GLU A 96 -5.98 -12.81 -3.57
CA GLU A 96 -6.23 -14.18 -3.13
C GLU A 96 -5.58 -14.48 -1.77
N TYR A 97 -4.37 -13.95 -1.51
CA TYR A 97 -3.74 -14.02 -0.19
C TYR A 97 -4.55 -13.24 0.85
N LEU A 98 -4.98 -12.02 0.51
CA LEU A 98 -5.73 -11.17 1.43
C LEU A 98 -7.05 -11.81 1.84
N PHE A 99 -7.82 -12.33 0.89
CA PHE A 99 -9.09 -13.02 1.16
C PHE A 99 -8.91 -14.31 1.94
N LEU A 100 -7.82 -15.05 1.72
CA LEU A 100 -7.52 -16.26 2.48
C LEU A 100 -7.35 -15.97 3.99
N TYR A 101 -6.65 -14.88 4.34
CA TYR A 101 -6.43 -14.52 5.73
C TYR A 101 -7.58 -13.72 6.34
N TRP A 102 -8.21 -12.87 5.54
CA TRP A 102 -9.35 -12.07 5.96
C TRP A 102 -10.47 -12.13 4.90
N PRO A 103 -11.34 -13.14 4.96
CA PRO A 103 -12.49 -13.25 4.07
C PRO A 103 -13.46 -12.07 4.24
N LEU A 104 -14.19 -11.73 3.19
CA LEU A 104 -15.21 -10.67 3.17
C LEU A 104 -16.26 -10.89 4.26
N GLU A 105 -16.66 -12.14 4.52
CA GLU A 105 -17.61 -12.47 5.57
C GLU A 105 -17.12 -12.01 6.94
N ALA A 106 -15.91 -12.42 7.33
CA ALA A 106 -15.28 -12.03 8.59
C ALA A 106 -15.05 -10.52 8.68
N PHE A 107 -14.80 -9.87 7.55
CA PHE A 107 -14.64 -8.43 7.46
C PHE A 107 -15.96 -7.69 7.71
N VAL A 108 -17.05 -8.14 7.10
CA VAL A 108 -18.39 -7.58 7.33
C VAL A 108 -18.85 -7.82 8.77
N ASP A 109 -18.64 -9.03 9.30
CA ASP A 109 -19.09 -9.40 10.65
C ASP A 109 -18.39 -8.60 11.74
N ARG A 110 -17.07 -8.39 11.62
CA ARG A 110 -16.31 -7.58 12.58
C ARG A 110 -16.73 -6.11 12.59
N TYR A 111 -17.20 -5.61 11.46
CA TYR A 111 -17.24 -4.17 11.23
C TYR A 111 -18.62 -3.62 10.87
N ASN A 112 -19.70 -4.21 11.36
CA ASN A 112 -21.03 -3.58 11.29
C ASN A 112 -21.15 -2.19 11.97
N ILE A 113 -20.08 -1.67 12.58
CA ILE A 113 -20.03 -0.45 13.39
C ILE A 113 -18.98 0.51 12.79
N TYR A 114 -19.36 1.31 11.77
CA TYR A 114 -18.44 1.82 10.75
C TYR A 114 -18.18 3.33 10.73
N HIS A 115 -17.89 3.95 11.87
CA HIS A 115 -17.56 5.39 11.87
C HIS A 115 -16.21 5.76 12.49
N GLU A 116 -15.48 4.83 13.12
CA GLU A 116 -14.33 5.19 13.96
C GLU A 116 -13.06 4.34 13.75
N MET A 117 -12.99 3.53 12.70
CA MET A 117 -11.82 2.68 12.49
C MET A 117 -10.66 3.41 11.84
N ASP A 118 -9.59 3.55 12.62
CA ASP A 118 -8.25 3.86 12.12
C ASP A 118 -7.72 2.67 11.30
N PHE A 119 -7.28 2.92 10.06
CA PHE A 119 -6.65 1.92 9.19
C PHE A 119 -5.42 1.26 9.83
N SER A 120 -4.77 1.93 10.76
CA SER A 120 -3.68 1.38 11.56
C SER A 120 -4.14 0.16 12.37
N ASN A 121 -5.37 0.17 12.90
CA ASN A 121 -5.94 -0.97 13.61
C ASN A 121 -6.26 -2.13 12.66
N LEU A 122 -6.80 -1.83 11.47
CA LEU A 122 -7.03 -2.85 10.43
C LEU A 122 -5.72 -3.57 10.09
N ARG A 123 -4.67 -2.80 9.81
CA ARG A 123 -3.34 -3.33 9.48
C ARG A 123 -2.81 -4.24 10.60
N ASN A 124 -2.83 -3.76 11.84
CA ASN A 124 -2.34 -4.50 13.00
C ASN A 124 -3.09 -5.82 13.20
N ASP A 125 -4.40 -5.81 12.99
CA ASP A 125 -5.21 -7.02 13.13
C ASP A 125 -4.96 -8.02 11.99
N PHE A 126 -4.81 -7.55 10.74
CA PHE A 126 -4.42 -8.43 9.64
C PHE A 126 -3.05 -9.07 9.89
N GLU A 127 -2.08 -8.28 10.35
CA GLU A 127 -0.74 -8.78 10.65
C GLU A 127 -0.76 -9.86 11.74
N LYS A 128 -1.58 -9.67 12.78
CA LYS A 128 -1.81 -10.71 13.80
C LYS A 128 -2.42 -11.96 13.19
N GLU A 129 -3.44 -11.84 12.32
CA GLU A 129 -4.07 -12.99 11.67
C GLU A 129 -3.06 -13.77 10.81
N VAL A 130 -2.21 -13.07 10.04
CA VAL A 130 -1.14 -13.67 9.23
C VAL A 130 -0.13 -14.42 10.10
N LYS A 131 0.20 -13.88 11.28
CA LYS A 131 1.14 -14.52 12.22
C LYS A 131 0.60 -15.77 12.91
N LYS A 132 -0.71 -16.01 12.93
CA LYS A 132 -1.31 -17.18 13.63
C LYS A 132 -1.03 -18.50 12.93
N THR A 133 -0.97 -18.50 11.61
CA THR A 133 -0.81 -19.72 10.82
C THR A 133 -0.06 -19.44 9.53
N THR A 134 0.82 -20.35 9.13
CA THR A 134 1.53 -20.28 7.85
C THR A 134 0.57 -20.40 6.68
N LEU A 135 0.97 -19.89 5.52
CA LEU A 135 0.19 -19.92 4.29
C LEU A 135 -0.17 -21.35 3.89
N LEU A 136 0.79 -22.28 3.95
CA LEU A 136 0.54 -23.67 3.58
C LEU A 136 -0.49 -24.32 4.51
N ARG A 137 -0.44 -24.04 5.82
CA ARG A 137 -1.43 -24.53 6.78
C ARG A 137 -2.80 -23.91 6.55
N LYS A 138 -2.83 -22.61 6.25
CA LYS A 138 -4.08 -21.90 5.97
C LYS A 138 -4.78 -22.46 4.73
N LEU A 139 -4.06 -22.68 3.64
CA LEU A 139 -4.57 -23.33 2.42
C LEU A 139 -5.01 -24.78 2.66
N SER A 140 -4.24 -25.52 3.44
CA SER A 140 -4.56 -26.91 3.85
C SER A 140 -5.88 -26.98 4.61
N LEU A 141 -6.12 -26.05 5.54
CA LEU A 141 -7.39 -25.96 6.29
C LEU A 141 -8.55 -25.52 5.39
N ASP A 142 -8.34 -24.50 4.57
CA ASP A 142 -9.37 -23.95 3.68
C ASP A 142 -9.86 -24.95 2.61
N ARG A 143 -8.97 -25.84 2.16
CA ARG A 143 -9.29 -26.88 1.17
C ARG A 143 -9.54 -28.27 1.77
N ASP A 144 -9.54 -28.41 3.10
CA ASP A 144 -9.67 -29.68 3.83
C ASP A 144 -8.67 -30.77 3.36
N ILE A 145 -7.43 -30.37 3.09
CA ILE A 145 -6.34 -31.27 2.66
C ILE A 145 -5.39 -31.45 3.84
N LYS A 146 -5.19 -32.67 4.32
CA LYS A 146 -4.23 -32.93 5.39
C LYS A 146 -2.79 -32.67 4.93
N LEU A 147 -1.99 -32.01 5.77
CA LEU A 147 -0.58 -31.69 5.46
C LEU A 147 0.24 -32.91 5.01
N VAL A 148 -0.01 -34.08 5.61
CA VAL A 148 0.67 -35.34 5.27
C VAL A 148 0.38 -35.80 3.83
N ASP A 149 -0.80 -35.48 3.30
CA ASP A 149 -1.23 -35.92 1.97
C ASP A 149 -0.72 -34.99 0.86
N ILE A 150 -0.33 -33.75 1.19
CA ILE A 150 0.28 -32.81 0.23
C ILE A 150 1.51 -33.44 -0.43
N SER A 151 2.36 -34.13 0.34
CA SER A 151 3.56 -34.79 -0.19
C SER A 151 3.22 -35.84 -1.26
N LYS A 152 2.19 -36.66 -1.01
CA LYS A 152 1.72 -37.71 -1.93
C LYS A 152 1.08 -37.12 -3.18
N LEU A 153 0.27 -36.06 -3.03
CA LEU A 153 -0.49 -35.46 -4.12
C LEU A 153 0.39 -34.60 -5.04
N THR A 154 1.46 -34.00 -4.51
CA THR A 154 2.37 -33.12 -5.28
C THR A 154 3.68 -33.80 -5.70
N GLY A 155 4.04 -34.90 -5.04
CA GLY A 155 5.37 -35.50 -5.13
C GLY A 155 6.48 -34.62 -4.53
N ILE A 156 6.15 -33.63 -3.71
CA ILE A 156 7.14 -32.85 -2.94
C ILE A 156 7.57 -33.69 -1.74
N ASN A 157 8.88 -33.72 -1.47
CA ASN A 157 9.42 -34.45 -0.33
C ASN A 157 8.73 -34.04 0.99
N GLU A 158 8.36 -35.02 1.82
CA GLU A 158 7.64 -34.79 3.08
C GLU A 158 8.37 -33.81 4.02
N ASN A 159 9.69 -33.92 4.15
CA ASN A 159 10.47 -33.00 4.98
C ASN A 159 10.40 -31.56 4.46
N THR A 160 10.30 -31.39 3.14
CA THR A 160 10.12 -30.07 2.51
C THR A 160 8.73 -29.51 2.80
N VAL A 161 7.68 -30.32 2.69
CA VAL A 161 6.31 -29.92 3.06
C VAL A 161 6.24 -29.52 4.55
N VAL A 162 6.88 -30.29 5.43
CA VAL A 162 6.96 -29.96 6.86
C VAL A 162 7.65 -28.62 7.09
N LYS A 163 8.76 -28.32 6.40
CA LYS A 163 9.42 -27.01 6.48
C LYS A 163 8.50 -25.88 6.04
N TYR A 164 7.87 -26.01 4.87
CA TYR A 164 6.91 -25.01 4.37
C TYR A 164 5.73 -24.79 5.33
N SER A 165 5.28 -25.84 6.02
CA SER A 165 4.18 -25.72 6.99
C SER A 165 4.58 -25.00 8.28
N ARG A 166 5.87 -24.89 8.60
CA ARG A 166 6.37 -24.32 9.86
C ARG A 166 6.76 -22.85 9.72
N ASP A 167 7.23 -22.45 8.55
CA ASP A 167 7.71 -21.09 8.30
C ASP A 167 7.51 -20.73 6.82
N ASP A 168 6.81 -19.61 6.60
CA ASP A 168 6.54 -19.08 5.27
C ASP A 168 7.82 -18.64 4.55
N GLY A 169 8.91 -18.30 5.25
CA GLY A 169 10.19 -17.95 4.64
C GLY A 169 10.77 -19.08 3.77
N TYR A 170 10.61 -20.34 4.20
CA TYR A 170 11.01 -21.50 3.38
C TYR A 170 10.10 -21.68 2.16
N LEU A 171 8.81 -21.38 2.30
CA LEU A 171 7.84 -21.47 1.21
C LEU A 171 8.09 -20.38 0.17
N TYR A 172 8.37 -19.15 0.59
CA TYR A 172 8.73 -18.04 -0.30
C TYR A 172 10.04 -18.26 -1.06
N SER A 173 10.92 -19.09 -0.52
CA SER A 173 12.20 -19.47 -1.15
C SER A 173 12.10 -20.80 -1.92
N ALA A 174 10.90 -21.34 -2.10
CA ALA A 174 10.69 -22.61 -2.80
C ALA A 174 11.05 -22.51 -4.28
N SER A 175 11.49 -23.63 -4.87
CA SER A 175 11.66 -23.70 -6.32
C SER A 175 10.32 -23.50 -7.04
N TYR A 176 10.38 -22.88 -8.22
CA TYR A 176 9.20 -22.65 -9.06
C TYR A 176 8.39 -23.94 -9.30
N GLY A 177 9.06 -25.07 -9.55
CA GLY A 177 8.40 -26.36 -9.72
C GLY A 177 7.57 -26.80 -8.50
N ASN A 178 8.02 -26.50 -7.28
CA ASN A 178 7.25 -26.80 -6.07
C ASN A 178 6.07 -25.82 -5.91
N ILE A 179 6.26 -24.53 -6.22
CA ILE A 179 5.19 -23.53 -6.23
C ILE A 179 4.09 -23.92 -7.21
N TYR A 180 4.46 -24.24 -8.45
CA TYR A 180 3.52 -24.68 -9.49
C TYR A 180 2.68 -25.88 -9.04
N LYS A 181 3.31 -26.89 -8.41
CA LYS A 181 2.62 -28.08 -7.88
C LYS A 181 1.64 -27.72 -6.76
N LEU A 182 2.04 -26.85 -5.83
CA LEU A 182 1.18 -26.41 -4.73
C LEU A 182 0.01 -25.57 -5.24
N ALA A 183 0.27 -24.61 -6.13
CA ALA A 183 -0.75 -23.79 -6.78
C ALA A 183 -1.80 -24.65 -7.49
N LYS A 184 -1.35 -25.65 -8.26
CA LYS A 184 -2.23 -26.63 -8.90
C LYS A 184 -3.03 -27.47 -7.91
N LEU A 185 -2.42 -27.93 -6.81
CA LEU A 185 -3.11 -28.72 -5.79
C LEU A 185 -4.24 -27.92 -5.12
N PHE A 186 -3.97 -26.68 -4.74
CA PHE A 186 -4.92 -25.85 -3.99
C PHE A 186 -5.90 -25.08 -4.89
N GLY A 187 -5.68 -25.08 -6.20
CA GLY A 187 -6.50 -24.32 -7.16
C GLY A 187 -6.36 -22.82 -6.94
N VAL A 188 -5.13 -22.34 -6.69
CA VAL A 188 -4.80 -20.94 -6.42
C VAL A 188 -3.72 -20.46 -7.38
N LYS A 189 -3.54 -19.15 -7.52
CA LYS A 189 -2.46 -18.60 -8.35
C LYS A 189 -1.10 -18.76 -7.68
N GLU A 190 -0.06 -18.89 -8.50
CA GLU A 190 1.34 -18.96 -8.04
C GLU A 190 1.74 -17.73 -7.20
N ASN A 191 1.20 -16.56 -7.53
CA ASN A 191 1.48 -15.29 -6.86
C ASN A 191 1.10 -15.28 -5.37
N ILE A 192 0.24 -16.17 -4.88
CA ILE A 192 -0.03 -16.28 -3.44
C ILE A 192 1.22 -16.71 -2.65
N PHE A 193 2.15 -17.42 -3.30
CA PHE A 193 3.35 -17.98 -2.69
C PHE A 193 4.61 -17.11 -2.86
N VAL A 194 4.50 -15.90 -3.40
CA VAL A 194 5.65 -14.99 -3.45
C VAL A 194 5.74 -14.18 -2.15
N SER A 195 6.96 -13.86 -1.71
CA SER A 195 7.19 -13.03 -0.52
C SER A 195 6.57 -11.64 -0.68
N SER A 196 6.61 -11.09 -1.89
CA SER A 196 6.05 -9.79 -2.25
C SER A 196 5.81 -9.74 -3.76
N LEU A 197 4.79 -9.05 -4.25
CA LEU A 197 4.58 -8.87 -5.70
C LEU A 197 5.63 -7.90 -6.26
N SER A 198 6.17 -8.20 -7.44
CA SER A 198 7.17 -7.37 -8.12
C SER A 198 6.65 -5.99 -8.55
N VAL A 199 5.34 -5.75 -8.42
CA VAL A 199 4.68 -4.49 -8.77
C VAL A 199 5.11 -3.32 -7.90
N TYR A 200 5.53 -3.56 -6.64
CA TYR A 200 5.79 -2.49 -5.69
C TYR A 200 7.16 -2.48 -5.00
N ASP A 201 8.10 -3.32 -5.43
CA ASP A 201 9.41 -3.44 -4.78
C ASP A 201 10.53 -2.75 -5.59
N ASP A 202 10.55 -1.41 -5.56
CA ASP A 202 11.66 -0.63 -6.12
C ASP A 202 11.96 0.57 -5.23
N GLN A 203 12.74 0.29 -4.19
CA GLN A 203 13.29 1.30 -3.29
C GLN A 203 14.39 2.16 -3.97
N SER A 204 14.68 1.97 -5.27
CA SER A 204 15.74 2.72 -5.96
C SER A 204 15.49 4.24 -6.04
N ILE A 205 14.26 4.69 -5.76
CA ILE A 205 13.88 6.10 -5.75
C ILE A 205 14.15 6.75 -4.39
N TYR A 206 14.31 5.95 -3.32
CA TYR A 206 15.03 6.38 -2.13
C TYR A 206 16.52 6.04 -2.21
N LEU A 207 17.09 5.77 -3.40
CA LEU A 207 18.53 6.00 -3.59
C LEU A 207 18.71 7.51 -3.58
N ILE A 208 18.67 8.05 -2.36
CA ILE A 208 19.03 9.42 -2.06
C ILE A 208 20.44 9.58 -2.59
N ASP A 209 20.55 10.31 -3.70
CA ASP A 209 21.83 10.83 -4.10
C ASP A 209 22.11 11.97 -3.12
N ASN A 210 22.92 11.67 -2.10
CA ASN A 210 23.35 12.63 -1.08
C ASN A 210 23.98 13.89 -1.70
N ASN A 211 24.38 13.83 -2.98
CA ASN A 211 24.96 14.94 -3.72
C ASN A 211 23.95 15.67 -4.62
N ASN A 212 22.75 15.13 -4.83
CA ASN A 212 21.73 15.74 -5.68
C ASN A 212 20.62 16.41 -4.87
N LYS A 213 20.95 17.59 -4.33
CA LYS A 213 20.03 18.41 -3.52
C LYS A 213 18.71 18.70 -4.26
N ILE A 214 18.78 18.99 -5.56
CA ILE A 214 17.60 19.30 -6.38
C ILE A 214 16.64 18.11 -6.42
N TYR A 215 17.15 16.90 -6.67
CA TYR A 215 16.36 15.68 -6.64
C TYR A 215 15.63 15.51 -5.30
N ASN A 216 16.36 15.65 -4.20
CA ASN A 216 15.81 15.50 -2.84
C ASN A 216 14.75 16.57 -2.55
N ASP A 217 14.99 17.81 -2.96
CA ASP A 217 14.06 18.93 -2.77
C ASP A 217 12.74 18.67 -3.50
N TYR A 218 12.77 18.25 -4.77
CA TYR A 218 11.55 17.93 -5.50
C TYR A 218 10.87 16.64 -5.03
N LEU A 219 11.63 15.64 -4.59
CA LEU A 219 11.09 14.43 -3.98
C LEU A 219 10.30 14.76 -2.71
N GLY A 220 10.89 15.59 -1.84
CA GLY A 220 10.25 16.03 -0.61
C GLY A 220 8.99 16.86 -0.88
N TYR A 221 9.05 17.79 -1.83
CA TYR A 221 7.90 18.58 -2.24
C TYR A 221 6.76 17.71 -2.79
N TYR A 222 7.09 16.75 -3.67
CA TYR A 222 6.10 15.82 -4.24
C TYR A 222 5.31 15.10 -3.15
N PHE A 223 6.01 14.50 -2.19
CA PHE A 223 5.35 13.73 -1.12
C PHE A 223 4.58 14.61 -0.15
N ALA A 224 5.11 15.78 0.22
CA ALA A 224 4.40 16.72 1.08
C ALA A 224 3.10 17.22 0.42
N ASN A 225 3.14 17.50 -0.89
CA ASN A 225 1.96 17.85 -1.67
C ASN A 225 0.96 16.68 -1.76
N TYR A 226 1.45 15.47 -1.99
CA TYR A 226 0.63 14.27 -2.08
C TYR A 226 -0.15 13.98 -0.78
N PHE A 227 0.51 14.15 0.37
CA PHE A 227 -0.09 13.83 1.68
C PHE A 227 -0.79 15.01 2.35
N ASP A 228 -0.56 16.24 1.88
CA ASP A 228 -1.24 17.43 2.41
C ASP A 228 -1.77 18.33 1.31
N LYS A 229 -3.10 18.29 1.15
CA LYS A 229 -3.83 19.12 0.18
C LYS A 229 -3.55 20.62 0.37
N ARG A 230 -3.25 21.10 1.58
CA ARG A 230 -2.92 22.52 1.80
C ARG A 230 -1.63 22.91 1.10
N ILE A 231 -0.66 22.01 1.01
CA ILE A 231 0.59 22.26 0.26
C ILE A 231 0.30 22.30 -1.24
N SER A 232 -0.58 21.42 -1.72
CA SER A 232 -1.03 21.40 -3.12
C SER A 232 -1.67 22.72 -3.58
N GLU A 233 -2.46 23.35 -2.70
CA GLU A 233 -3.23 24.56 -2.99
C GLU A 233 -2.40 25.86 -2.90
N GLU A 234 -1.16 25.79 -2.39
CA GLU A 234 -0.29 26.95 -2.18
C GLU A 234 0.55 27.33 -3.41
N ASN A 235 0.62 26.48 -4.44
CA ASN A 235 1.38 26.75 -5.68
C ASN A 235 2.83 27.18 -5.43
N PHE A 236 3.65 26.27 -4.91
CA PHE A 236 5.06 26.52 -4.66
C PHE A 236 5.90 26.57 -5.94
N THR A 237 6.87 27.49 -5.98
CA THR A 237 7.89 27.59 -7.02
C THR A 237 9.28 27.44 -6.40
N TYR A 238 10.19 26.74 -7.07
CA TYR A 238 11.54 26.49 -6.56
C TYR A 238 12.46 27.71 -6.75
N ASP A 239 12.93 28.29 -5.65
CA ASP A 239 13.97 29.32 -5.61
C ASP A 239 15.34 28.63 -5.58
N LYS A 240 16.02 28.60 -6.74
CA LYS A 240 17.31 27.92 -6.90
C LYS A 240 18.43 28.53 -6.08
N GLU A 241 18.40 29.83 -5.81
CA GLU A 241 19.47 30.53 -5.08
C GLU A 241 19.41 30.19 -3.59
N LYS A 242 18.19 30.14 -3.04
CA LYS A 242 17.97 29.78 -1.63
C LYS A 242 17.87 28.26 -1.43
N GLY A 243 17.60 27.51 -2.50
CA GLY A 243 17.36 26.08 -2.45
C GLY A 243 16.14 25.74 -1.59
N VAL A 244 15.06 26.50 -1.77
CA VAL A 244 13.78 26.34 -1.06
C VAL A 244 12.62 26.54 -2.03
N PHE A 245 11.44 26.04 -1.68
CA PHE A 245 10.21 26.32 -2.39
C PHE A 245 9.50 27.51 -1.75
N VAL A 246 8.98 28.44 -2.57
CA VAL A 246 8.26 29.63 -2.11
C VAL A 246 6.87 29.66 -2.73
N SER A 247 5.84 29.84 -1.90
CA SER A 247 4.45 29.96 -2.33
C SER A 247 4.11 31.38 -2.74
N ASN A 248 3.07 31.54 -3.56
CA ASN A 248 2.54 32.86 -3.93
C ASN A 248 1.98 33.66 -2.72
N LYS A 249 1.75 32.99 -1.58
CA LYS A 249 1.31 33.61 -0.32
C LYS A 249 2.47 33.85 0.66
N GLY A 250 3.72 33.67 0.23
CA GLY A 250 4.91 33.90 1.05
C GLY A 250 5.22 32.80 2.06
N LYS A 251 4.60 31.61 1.93
CA LYS A 251 5.02 30.43 2.69
C LYS A 251 6.26 29.82 2.07
N THR A 252 7.06 29.15 2.89
CA THR A 252 8.27 28.46 2.44
C THR A 252 8.14 26.97 2.68
N LEU A 253 8.71 26.15 1.81
CA LEU A 253 8.88 24.73 2.02
C LEU A 253 10.35 24.36 1.82
N ILE A 254 10.92 23.73 2.84
CA ILE A 254 12.33 23.34 2.89
C ILE A 254 12.42 21.84 3.00
N VAL A 255 13.27 21.22 2.19
CA VAL A 255 13.57 19.79 2.30
C VAL A 255 14.95 19.59 2.90
N ILE A 256 15.03 18.66 3.85
CA ILE A 256 16.25 18.28 4.57
C ILE A 256 16.45 16.79 4.37
N ALA A 257 17.32 16.41 3.44
CA ALA A 257 17.80 15.05 3.32
C ALA A 257 19.12 14.91 4.10
N ASP A 258 19.08 14.29 5.27
CA ASP A 258 20.29 14.13 6.11
C ASP A 258 20.24 12.87 6.99
N LYS A 259 21.38 12.52 7.56
CA LYS A 259 21.47 11.50 8.60
C LYS A 259 20.67 11.93 9.83
N VAL A 260 20.03 10.95 10.46
CA VAL A 260 19.28 11.15 11.72
C VAL A 260 20.13 11.85 12.79
N GLU A 261 21.41 11.48 12.91
CA GLU A 261 22.36 12.08 13.87
C GLU A 261 22.58 13.59 13.66
N ASN A 262 22.30 14.11 12.47
CA ASN A 262 22.48 15.52 12.12
C ASN A 262 21.18 16.34 12.20
N LEU A 263 20.06 15.71 12.54
CA LEU A 263 18.77 16.39 12.67
C LEU A 263 18.62 16.89 14.11
N SER A 264 18.75 18.19 14.34
CA SER A 264 18.51 18.81 15.65
C SER A 264 17.46 19.91 15.56
N ILE A 265 16.78 20.18 16.69
CA ILE A 265 15.83 21.30 16.80
C ILE A 265 16.53 22.61 16.47
N GLU A 266 17.74 22.82 16.99
CA GLU A 266 18.54 24.02 16.74
C GLU A 266 18.78 24.22 15.24
N ARG A 267 19.17 23.16 14.53
CA ARG A 267 19.38 23.22 13.08
C ARG A 267 18.11 23.60 12.35
N ILE A 268 16.99 22.97 12.69
CA ILE A 268 15.70 23.25 12.03
C ILE A 268 15.27 24.70 12.30
N ASN A 269 15.37 25.15 13.56
CA ASN A 269 15.04 26.51 13.96
C ASN A 269 15.91 27.58 13.26
N ASN A 270 17.16 27.24 12.92
CA ASN A 270 18.03 28.15 12.19
C ASN A 270 17.62 28.36 10.73
N ILE A 271 16.82 27.46 10.17
CA ILE A 271 16.42 27.50 8.75
C ILE A 271 14.91 27.62 8.53
N SER A 272 14.09 27.44 9.57
CA SER A 272 12.64 27.53 9.50
C SER A 272 12.07 28.63 10.40
N ASN A 273 10.85 29.05 10.09
CA ASN A 273 10.04 29.91 10.95
C ASN A 273 8.57 29.45 10.94
N SER A 274 7.68 30.20 11.57
CA SER A 274 6.25 29.87 11.67
C SER A 274 5.51 29.82 10.33
N ASN A 275 6.10 30.29 9.22
CA ASN A 275 5.56 30.23 7.87
C ASN A 275 6.29 29.20 6.98
N THR A 276 7.08 28.30 7.59
CA THR A 276 7.87 27.29 6.87
C THR A 276 7.33 25.89 7.10
N TYR A 277 6.98 25.18 6.03
CA TYR A 277 6.86 23.73 6.04
C TYR A 277 8.24 23.11 5.94
N VAL A 278 8.51 22.09 6.77
CA VAL A 278 9.77 21.34 6.72
C VAL A 278 9.48 19.92 6.29
N VAL A 279 10.23 19.41 5.33
CA VAL A 279 10.17 18.02 4.89
C VAL A 279 11.52 17.39 5.18
N ILE A 280 11.54 16.32 5.94
CA ILE A 280 12.75 15.61 6.35
C ILE A 280 12.77 14.28 5.62
N ILE A 281 13.89 13.96 4.98
CA ILE A 281 14.15 12.66 4.36
C ILE A 281 15.32 12.04 5.14
N PRO A 282 15.07 11.36 6.28
CA PRO A 282 16.13 10.88 7.13
C PRO A 282 16.81 9.63 6.55
N PHE A 283 18.12 9.51 6.76
CA PHE A 283 18.86 8.27 6.48
C PHE A 283 19.75 7.82 7.65
N GLY A 284 20.13 6.55 7.64
CA GLY A 284 20.72 5.86 8.79
C GLY A 284 19.66 5.08 9.59
N SER A 285 20.05 4.59 10.76
CA SER A 285 19.15 3.81 11.63
C SER A 285 18.24 4.74 12.44
N TYR A 286 16.93 4.50 12.39
CA TYR A 286 15.92 5.17 13.22
C TYR A 286 14.83 4.19 13.61
N ASN A 287 14.04 4.60 14.61
CA ASN A 287 12.76 4.00 14.99
C ASN A 287 11.66 5.06 14.92
N GLU A 288 10.40 4.66 15.03
CA GLU A 288 9.25 5.58 14.92
C GLU A 288 9.29 6.73 15.95
N THR A 289 9.85 6.48 17.14
CA THR A 289 10.02 7.51 18.18
C THR A 289 11.17 8.49 17.91
N SER A 290 11.99 8.24 16.90
CA SER A 290 13.20 9.02 16.61
C SER A 290 12.92 10.46 16.19
N PHE A 291 11.67 10.87 15.97
CA PHE A 291 11.35 12.22 15.48
C PHE A 291 10.41 13.00 16.40
N VAL A 292 10.01 12.44 17.55
CA VAL A 292 9.06 13.08 18.48
C VAL A 292 9.59 14.42 19.00
N TYR A 293 10.90 14.55 19.17
CA TYR A 293 11.54 15.78 19.64
C TYR A 293 11.38 16.95 18.66
N LEU A 294 11.06 16.70 17.39
CA LEU A 294 10.89 17.74 16.38
C LEU A 294 9.66 18.63 16.58
N LYS A 295 8.72 18.23 17.45
CA LYS A 295 7.53 19.04 17.79
C LYS A 295 7.87 20.40 18.38
N ASP A 296 9.06 20.53 18.96
CA ASP A 296 9.54 21.75 19.62
C ASP A 296 10.24 22.71 18.63
N ALA A 297 10.37 22.33 17.35
CA ALA A 297 10.95 23.17 16.33
C ALA A 297 9.97 24.27 15.84
N VAL A 298 10.54 25.41 15.47
CA VAL A 298 9.84 26.60 14.97
C VAL A 298 9.58 26.43 13.47
N ALA A 299 8.63 25.56 13.16
CA ALA A 299 8.11 25.32 11.81
C ALA A 299 6.58 25.38 11.84
N MET A 300 5.97 25.62 10.68
CA MET A 300 4.52 25.50 10.52
C MET A 300 4.09 24.05 10.77
N GLU A 301 4.65 23.12 9.99
CA GLU A 301 4.49 21.67 10.13
C GLU A 301 5.74 20.95 9.62
N ILE A 302 6.01 19.76 10.16
CA ILE A 302 7.16 18.93 9.78
C ILE A 302 6.67 17.59 9.24
N PHE A 303 7.06 17.27 8.00
CA PHE A 303 6.86 15.97 7.38
C PHE A 303 8.14 15.17 7.49
N VAL A 304 8.07 13.89 7.86
CA VAL A 304 9.22 12.99 7.86
C VAL A 304 8.94 11.85 6.90
N LEU A 305 9.65 11.85 5.78
CA LEU A 305 9.51 10.90 4.68
C LEU A 305 10.52 9.77 4.82
N THR A 306 10.08 8.66 5.38
CA THR A 306 10.88 7.44 5.45
C THR A 306 10.61 6.56 4.22
N LYS A 307 11.40 5.49 4.05
CA LYS A 307 11.18 4.52 2.97
C LYS A 307 9.81 3.86 3.00
N GLU A 308 9.22 3.75 4.19
CA GLU A 308 8.02 2.98 4.45
C GLU A 308 6.82 3.87 4.75
N PHE A 309 7.03 5.02 5.40
CA PHE A 309 5.96 5.87 5.95
C PHE A 309 6.23 7.37 5.80
N VAL A 310 5.17 8.17 5.84
CA VAL A 310 5.24 9.64 5.95
C VAL A 310 4.65 10.11 7.28
N TYR A 311 5.50 10.59 8.19
CA TYR A 311 5.03 11.13 9.46
C TYR A 311 4.74 12.62 9.35
N MET A 312 3.74 13.11 10.07
CA MET A 312 3.48 14.54 10.24
C MET A 312 3.57 14.92 11.72
N VAL A 313 4.57 15.74 12.06
CA VAL A 313 4.80 16.22 13.42
C VAL A 313 4.17 17.61 13.56
N LYS A 314 3.18 17.74 14.46
CA LYS A 314 2.57 19.04 14.83
C LYS A 314 2.86 19.38 16.29
N LYS A 315 2.77 20.67 16.60
CA LYS A 315 3.01 21.27 17.92
C LYS A 315 2.11 20.68 19.02
N ASP A 316 0.87 20.36 18.68
CA ASP A 316 -0.14 19.95 19.66
C ASP A 316 -0.43 18.43 19.63
N HIS A 317 -0.19 17.75 18.48
CA HIS A 317 -0.37 16.32 18.28
C HIS A 317 0.60 15.78 17.22
N SER A 318 1.29 14.66 17.47
CA SER A 318 1.81 13.85 16.37
C SER A 318 0.64 13.10 15.76
N LYS A 319 0.13 13.55 14.61
CA LYS A 319 -0.83 12.74 13.86
C LYS A 319 -0.01 11.78 13.01
N GLU A 320 -0.09 10.51 13.36
CA GLU A 320 0.32 9.42 12.49
C GLU A 320 -0.50 9.54 11.20
N ILE A 321 0.11 10.04 10.13
CA ILE A 321 -0.40 9.83 8.78
C ILE A 321 0.29 8.53 8.34
N THR A 322 -0.21 7.38 8.76
CA THR A 322 0.32 6.06 8.40
C THR A 322 0.03 5.69 6.95
N ASP A 323 0.17 6.62 6.01
CA ASP A 323 0.11 6.25 4.61
C ASP A 323 1.47 5.70 4.18
N THR A 324 1.44 4.46 3.68
CA THR A 324 2.62 3.72 3.25
C THR A 324 3.16 4.33 1.95
N VAL A 325 4.46 4.63 1.92
CA VAL A 325 5.11 5.03 0.66
C VAL A 325 5.25 3.79 -0.22
N ASN A 326 4.55 3.74 -1.35
CA ASN A 326 4.61 2.63 -2.29
C ASN A 326 5.39 3.00 -3.57
N ARG A 327 5.86 1.98 -4.32
CA ARG A 327 6.59 2.16 -5.59
C ARG A 327 5.88 3.04 -6.60
N SER A 328 4.56 3.06 -6.56
CA SER A 328 3.78 3.88 -7.47
C SER A 328 4.05 5.36 -7.23
N LEU A 329 3.93 5.80 -5.97
CA LEU A 329 4.28 7.16 -5.55
C LEU A 329 5.74 7.48 -5.84
N LEU A 330 6.63 6.52 -5.61
CA LEU A 330 8.04 6.66 -5.94
C LEU A 330 8.26 6.86 -7.45
N THR A 331 7.70 6.01 -8.30
CA THR A 331 7.88 6.10 -9.76
C THR A 331 7.38 7.44 -10.31
N ARG A 332 6.27 7.94 -9.77
CA ARG A 332 5.68 9.23 -10.17
C ARG A 332 6.51 10.42 -9.71
N SER A 333 7.11 10.35 -8.52
CA SER A 333 8.03 11.39 -8.09
C SER A 333 9.21 11.48 -9.06
N LYS A 334 9.77 10.33 -9.46
CA LYS A 334 10.85 10.27 -10.46
C LYS A 334 10.44 10.83 -11.82
N GLU A 335 9.26 10.48 -12.34
CA GLU A 335 8.74 11.05 -13.60
C GLU A 335 8.52 12.55 -13.52
N SER A 336 7.92 13.04 -12.42
CA SER A 336 7.69 14.47 -12.19
C SER A 336 9.01 15.23 -12.12
N ILE A 337 10.00 14.67 -11.42
CA ILE A 337 11.37 15.22 -11.34
C ILE A 337 12.06 15.20 -12.71
N SER A 338 11.89 14.14 -13.49
CA SER A 338 12.53 14.01 -14.82
C SER A 338 11.91 14.93 -15.89
N SER A 339 10.73 15.50 -15.62
CA SER A 339 10.03 16.44 -16.50
C SER A 339 10.29 17.92 -16.21
N LEU A 340 11.01 18.21 -15.12
CA LEU A 340 11.45 19.53 -14.69
C LEU A 340 12.87 19.83 -15.20
#